data_AF-A0A959CB87-F1
#
_entry.id   AF-A0A959CB87-F1
#
_cell.length_a   1.000
_cell.length_b   1.000
_cell.length_c   1.000
_cell.angle_alpha   90.00
_cell.angle_beta   90.00
_cell.angle_gamma   90.00
#
_symmetry.space_group_name_H-M   'P 1'
#
loop_
_entity.id
_entity.type
_entity.pdbx_description
1 polymer ?
#
loop_
_entity_poly.entity_id
_entity_poly.type
_entity_poly.pdbx_seq_one_letter_code
_entity_poly.pdbx_strand_id
1 'polypeptide(L)'
;MRSKSSEGGASIGGLRLLFILSVAFAGLMLYLGYAARRTDFLPFIAVYLAAFALYLWMMLSGGRNDRWLMRLGILLRIALLFSIPHFSDDIYRFLWDGRLGAAGLNPFLYTPLEVLENGMSVPGADAALFSKLNSPEYYSVYPAVCQAVFALAGLFFPSGEWGGVVIIKLFLLACETGTIAMLRAGGYANGRAAVWYALNPLLIF
;
A
#
# COMPACT_ATOMS: atom_id res chain seq x y z
N MET A 1 15.00 -19.22 45.12
CA MET A 1 15.49 -19.57 43.76
C MET A 1 14.39 -19.27 42.73
N ARG A 2 14.51 -18.18 41.97
CA ARG A 2 13.75 -17.93 40.74
C ARG A 2 14.78 -17.48 39.72
N SER A 3 15.01 -18.30 38.70
CA SER A 3 15.98 -18.03 37.65
C SER A 3 15.56 -16.79 36.87
N LYS A 4 16.49 -15.85 36.71
CA LYS A 4 16.41 -14.83 35.66
C LYS A 4 16.47 -15.57 34.33
N SER A 5 15.37 -15.53 33.58
CA SER A 5 15.35 -15.87 32.17
C SER A 5 16.43 -15.07 31.45
N SER A 6 17.35 -15.78 30.80
CA SER A 6 18.40 -15.21 29.96
C SER A 6 17.77 -14.42 28.81
N GLU A 7 17.79 -13.09 28.89
CA GLU A 7 17.61 -12.25 27.71
C GLU A 7 18.80 -12.49 26.78
N GLY A 8 18.60 -13.37 25.79
CA GLY A 8 19.56 -13.61 24.71
C GLY A 8 19.64 -12.37 23.81
N GLY A 9 20.48 -11.40 24.20
CA GLY A 9 20.82 -10.28 23.35
C GLY A 9 21.43 -10.76 22.03
N ALA A 10 20.96 -10.23 20.91
CA ALA A 10 21.48 -10.58 19.59
C ALA A 10 22.99 -10.27 19.52
N SER A 11 23.79 -11.22 19.00
CA SER A 11 25.22 -10.99 18.81
C SER A 11 25.46 -9.86 17.79
N ILE A 12 26.60 -9.17 17.88
CA ILE A 12 26.99 -8.12 16.93
C ILE A 12 26.96 -8.64 15.48
N GLY A 13 27.39 -9.90 15.27
CA GLY A 13 27.30 -10.55 13.97
C GLY A 13 25.86 -10.75 13.48
N GLY A 14 24.95 -11.16 14.37
CA GLY A 14 23.52 -11.29 14.05
C GLY A 14 22.86 -9.96 13.70
N LEU A 15 23.19 -8.89 14.41
CA LEU A 15 22.68 -7.54 14.12
C LEU A 15 23.17 -7.01 12.76
N ARG A 16 24.44 -7.26 12.40
CA ARG A 16 24.99 -6.89 11.08
C ARG A 16 24.28 -7.63 9.95
N LEU A 17 24.07 -8.94 10.10
CA LEU A 17 23.35 -9.74 9.11
C LEU A 17 21.90 -9.25 8.96
N LEU A 18 21.19 -9.01 10.06
CA LEU A 18 19.83 -8.47 10.03
C LEU A 18 19.75 -7.14 9.28
N PHE A 19 20.71 -6.25 9.50
CA PHE A 19 20.77 -4.97 8.80
C PHE A 19 20.96 -5.15 7.29
N ILE A 20 21.91 -6.00 6.86
CA ILE A 20 22.15 -6.29 5.44
C ILE A 20 20.89 -6.84 4.78
N LEU A 21 20.22 -7.79 5.43
CA LEU A 21 18.97 -8.38 4.93
C LEU A 21 17.82 -7.35 4.91
N SER A 22 17.77 -6.45 5.88
CA SER A 22 16.80 -5.35 5.90
C SER A 22 16.98 -4.40 4.70
N VAL A 23 18.24 -4.09 4.35
CA VAL A 23 18.57 -3.24 3.20
C VAL A 23 18.23 -3.96 1.89
N ALA A 24 18.59 -5.24 1.77
CA ALA A 24 18.24 -6.05 0.60
C ALA A 24 16.72 -6.14 0.42
N PHE A 25 15.99 -6.46 1.50
CA PHE A 25 14.54 -6.48 1.51
C PHE A 25 13.94 -5.13 1.09
N ALA A 26 14.42 -4.02 1.66
CA ALA A 26 13.96 -2.70 1.30
C ALA A 26 14.19 -2.38 -0.19
N GLY A 27 15.35 -2.76 -0.74
CA GLY A 27 15.65 -2.61 -2.17
C GLY A 27 14.67 -3.35 -3.07
N LEU A 28 14.34 -4.61 -2.72
CA LEU A 28 13.34 -5.38 -3.48
C LEU A 28 11.95 -4.76 -3.39
N MET A 29 11.54 -4.29 -2.21
CA MET A 29 10.25 -3.62 -2.02
C MET A 29 10.17 -2.31 -2.81
N LEU A 30 11.23 -1.50 -2.80
CA LEU A 30 11.25 -0.26 -3.59
C LEU A 30 11.25 -0.56 -5.10
N TYR A 31 11.98 -1.59 -5.54
CA TYR A 31 11.91 -2.03 -6.94
C TYR A 31 10.50 -2.46 -7.34
N LEU A 32 9.84 -3.28 -6.51
CA LEU A 32 8.46 -3.71 -6.74
C LEU A 32 7.49 -2.52 -6.83
N GLY A 33 7.68 -1.51 -5.99
CA GLY A 33 6.81 -0.33 -5.97
C GLY A 33 7.01 0.65 -7.11
N TYR A 34 8.24 0.81 -7.61
CA TYR A 34 8.59 1.90 -8.55
C TYR A 34 8.97 1.44 -9.95
N ALA A 35 9.42 0.19 -10.12
CA ALA A 35 10.02 -0.27 -11.37
C ALA A 35 9.38 -1.56 -11.91
N ALA A 36 8.91 -2.45 -11.03
CA ALA A 36 8.34 -3.72 -11.46
C ALA A 36 7.01 -3.50 -12.18
N ARG A 37 6.90 -4.04 -13.39
CA ARG A 37 5.65 -4.07 -14.16
C ARG A 37 5.03 -5.44 -14.03
N ARG A 38 3.76 -5.51 -13.63
CA ARG A 38 3.03 -6.78 -13.52
C ARG A 38 2.90 -7.53 -14.86
N THR A 39 3.01 -6.81 -15.99
CA THR A 39 3.01 -7.40 -17.34
C THR A 39 4.26 -8.24 -17.60
N ASP A 40 5.36 -7.92 -16.94
CA ASP A 40 6.63 -8.65 -17.01
C ASP A 40 6.61 -9.74 -15.93
N PHE A 41 5.71 -10.72 -16.12
CA PHE A 41 5.32 -11.67 -15.07
C PHE A 41 6.51 -12.39 -14.42
N LEU A 42 7.47 -12.88 -15.20
CA LEU A 42 8.62 -13.62 -14.69
C LEU A 42 9.52 -12.76 -13.77
N PRO A 43 10.05 -11.60 -14.22
CA PRO A 43 10.78 -10.69 -13.34
C PRO A 43 9.98 -10.25 -12.11
N PHE A 44 8.69 -9.93 -12.31
CA PHE A 44 7.80 -9.52 -11.23
C PHE A 44 7.69 -10.59 -10.14
N ILE A 45 7.32 -11.82 -10.51
CA ILE A 45 7.10 -12.89 -9.54
C ILE A 45 8.40 -13.32 -8.88
N ALA A 46 9.53 -13.31 -9.60
CA ALA A 46 10.84 -13.65 -9.04
C ALA A 46 11.25 -12.68 -7.93
N VAL A 47 11.13 -11.36 -8.17
CA VAL A 47 11.44 -10.35 -7.14
C VAL A 47 10.46 -10.43 -5.97
N TYR A 48 9.18 -10.66 -6.26
CA TYR A 48 8.15 -10.81 -5.24
C TYR A 48 8.41 -11.99 -4.30
N LEU A 49 8.73 -13.17 -4.87
CA LEU A 49 9.09 -14.36 -4.10
C LEU A 49 10.39 -14.18 -3.33
N ALA A 50 11.39 -13.49 -3.89
CA ALA A 50 12.63 -13.18 -3.19
C ALA A 50 12.37 -12.27 -1.96
N ALA A 51 11.54 -11.25 -2.11
CA ALA A 51 11.13 -10.39 -0.99
C ALA A 51 10.39 -11.19 0.10
N PHE A 52 9.48 -12.08 -0.30
CA PHE A 52 8.74 -12.94 0.62
C PHE A 52 9.63 -13.94 1.36
N ALA A 53 10.60 -14.55 0.67
CA ALA A 53 11.58 -15.44 1.28
C ALA A 53 12.45 -14.72 2.32
N LEU A 54 12.95 -13.51 2.01
CA LEU A 54 13.69 -12.69 2.97
C LEU A 54 12.83 -12.30 4.18
N TYR A 55 11.58 -11.91 3.95
CA TYR A 55 10.62 -11.63 5.01
C TYR A 55 10.45 -12.84 5.95
N LEU A 56 10.14 -14.03 5.41
CA LEU A 56 9.97 -15.25 6.21
C LEU A 56 11.25 -15.60 6.97
N TRP A 57 12.40 -15.50 6.32
CA TRP A 57 13.69 -15.76 6.97
C TRP A 57 13.89 -14.81 8.16
N MET A 58 13.65 -13.51 7.99
CA MET A 58 13.79 -12.51 9.07
C MET A 58 12.79 -12.76 10.21
N MET A 59 11.56 -13.18 9.90
CA MET A 59 10.53 -13.45 10.92
C MET A 59 10.76 -14.74 11.71
N LEU A 60 11.37 -15.74 11.07
CA LEU A 60 11.62 -17.06 11.66
C LEU A 60 13.01 -17.16 12.32
N SER A 61 13.97 -16.34 11.93
CA SER A 61 15.32 -16.35 12.49
C SER A 61 15.37 -15.73 13.89
N GLY A 62 15.98 -16.43 14.85
CA GLY A 62 15.94 -16.08 16.27
C GLY A 62 16.72 -14.83 16.70
N GLY A 63 17.44 -14.14 15.81
CA GLY A 63 18.27 -12.94 16.06
C GLY A 63 17.47 -11.64 15.96
N ARG A 64 16.68 -11.36 17.01
CA ARG A 64 15.52 -10.48 16.96
C ARG A 64 15.83 -9.02 17.32
N ASN A 65 15.35 -8.10 16.48
CA ASN A 65 15.18 -6.69 16.82
C ASN A 65 13.82 -6.21 16.28
N ASP A 66 12.75 -6.62 16.96
CA ASP A 66 11.36 -6.34 16.56
C ASP A 66 11.08 -4.84 16.41
N ARG A 67 11.74 -4.00 17.21
CA ARG A 67 11.64 -2.54 17.10
C ARG A 67 12.22 -2.04 15.78
N TRP A 68 13.36 -2.56 15.36
CA TRP A 68 13.97 -2.22 14.07
C TRP A 68 13.09 -2.67 12.91
N LEU A 69 12.61 -3.91 12.96
CA LEU A 69 11.76 -4.50 11.92
C LEU A 69 10.42 -3.76 11.77
N MET A 70 9.80 -3.36 12.89
CA MET A 70 8.63 -2.50 12.87
C MET A 70 8.91 -1.15 12.20
N ARG A 71 10.01 -0.49 12.55
CA ARG A 71 10.41 0.79 11.94
C ARG A 71 10.64 0.65 10.44
N LEU A 72 11.28 -0.44 10.02
CA LEU A 72 11.49 -0.74 8.60
C LEU A 72 10.16 -0.84 7.84
N GLY A 73 9.18 -1.58 8.38
CA GLY A 73 7.85 -1.70 7.77
C GLY A 73 7.10 -0.37 7.62
N ILE A 74 7.24 0.54 8.61
CA ILE A 74 6.66 1.89 8.55
C ILE A 74 7.40 2.75 7.52
N LEU A 75 8.73 2.75 7.54
CA LEU A 75 9.56 3.52 6.59
C LEU A 75 9.31 3.10 5.14
N LEU A 76 9.11 1.81 4.89
CA LEU A 76 8.76 1.31 3.55
C LEU A 76 7.41 1.84 3.08
N ARG A 77 6.39 1.87 3.93
CA ARG A 77 5.10 2.46 3.57
C ARG A 77 5.19 3.96 3.27
N ILE A 78 5.96 4.69 4.07
CA ILE A 78 6.23 6.12 3.82
C ILE A 78 6.95 6.30 2.49
N ALA A 79 7.98 5.49 2.22
CA ALA A 79 8.72 5.57 0.95
C ALA A 79 7.85 5.18 -0.25
N LEU A 80 6.96 4.19 -0.09
CA LEU A 80 6.02 3.75 -1.12
C LEU A 80 4.81 4.66 -1.27
N LEU A 81 4.56 5.60 -0.35
CA LEU A 81 3.46 6.57 -0.46
C LEU A 81 3.45 7.27 -1.82
N PHE A 82 4.64 7.57 -2.34
CA PHE A 82 4.85 8.33 -3.57
C PHE A 82 4.94 7.46 -4.83
N SER A 83 4.76 6.14 -4.72
CA SER A 83 4.70 5.23 -5.87
C SER A 83 3.29 5.19 -6.47
N ILE A 84 3.20 5.03 -7.78
CA ILE A 84 1.95 4.71 -8.47
C ILE A 84 1.74 3.20 -8.38
N PRO A 85 0.58 2.70 -7.89
CA PRO A 85 0.31 1.27 -7.82
C PRO A 85 0.40 0.62 -9.21
N HIS A 86 1.25 -0.39 -9.35
CA HIS A 86 1.42 -1.16 -10.59
C HIS A 86 0.74 -2.54 -10.54
N PHE A 87 0.12 -2.87 -9.41
CA PHE A 87 -0.42 -4.20 -9.13
C PHE A 87 -1.91 -4.28 -9.53
N SER A 88 -2.62 -3.16 -9.50
CA SER A 88 -4.02 -3.02 -9.93
C SER A 88 -4.22 -1.72 -10.72
N ASP A 89 -5.22 -1.70 -11.60
CA ASP A 89 -5.62 -0.50 -12.34
C ASP A 89 -6.76 0.27 -11.63
N ASP A 90 -7.30 -0.28 -10.55
CA ASP A 90 -8.42 0.31 -9.80
C ASP A 90 -8.12 1.72 -9.31
N ILE A 91 -6.84 2.09 -9.20
CA ILE A 91 -6.43 3.45 -8.88
C ILE A 91 -7.03 4.48 -9.84
N TYR A 92 -7.16 4.16 -11.13
CA TYR A 92 -7.79 5.06 -12.10
C TYR A 92 -9.29 5.17 -11.86
N ARG A 93 -9.94 4.08 -11.43
CA ARG A 93 -11.35 4.11 -11.03
C ARG A 93 -11.57 4.97 -9.78
N PHE A 94 -10.67 4.90 -8.80
CA PHE A 94 -10.71 5.75 -7.61
C PHE A 94 -10.57 7.23 -7.98
N LEU A 95 -9.62 7.56 -8.86
CA LEU A 95 -9.43 8.94 -9.33
C LEU A 95 -10.65 9.44 -10.11
N TRP A 96 -11.23 8.59 -10.97
CA TRP A 96 -12.44 8.91 -11.73
C TRP A 96 -13.61 9.22 -10.80
N ASP A 97 -13.94 8.29 -9.91
CA ASP A 97 -15.01 8.43 -8.94
C ASP A 97 -14.81 9.65 -8.05
N GLY A 98 -13.55 9.89 -7.66
CA GLY A 98 -13.18 11.06 -6.88
C GLY A 98 -13.45 12.39 -7.60
N ARG A 99 -13.15 12.46 -8.90
CA ARG A 99 -13.42 13.65 -9.73
C ARG A 99 -14.92 13.88 -9.90
N LEU A 100 -15.70 12.81 -10.12
CA LEU A 100 -17.17 12.88 -10.13
C LEU A 100 -17.71 13.41 -8.80
N GLY A 101 -17.30 12.80 -7.68
CA GLY A 101 -17.73 13.20 -6.34
C GLY A 101 -17.36 14.64 -6.01
N ALA A 102 -16.15 15.08 -6.37
CA ALA A 102 -15.72 16.47 -6.20
C ALA A 102 -16.52 17.47 -7.05
N ALA A 103 -17.03 17.04 -8.21
CA ALA A 103 -17.96 17.81 -9.05
C ALA A 103 -19.42 17.73 -8.59
N GLY A 104 -19.71 17.06 -7.47
CA GLY A 104 -21.07 16.90 -6.93
C GLY A 104 -21.90 15.81 -7.62
N LEU A 105 -21.29 14.99 -8.49
CA LEU A 105 -21.94 13.85 -9.13
C LEU A 105 -21.81 12.60 -8.27
N ASN A 106 -22.80 11.71 -8.36
CA ASN A 106 -22.81 10.46 -7.63
C ASN A 106 -22.25 9.31 -8.50
N PRO A 107 -21.08 8.71 -8.18
CA PRO A 107 -20.49 7.62 -8.95
C PRO A 107 -21.30 6.31 -8.95
N PHE A 108 -22.32 6.19 -8.10
CA PHE A 108 -23.27 5.07 -8.11
C PHE A 108 -24.38 5.24 -9.16
N LEU A 109 -24.56 6.44 -9.71
CA LEU A 109 -25.60 6.75 -10.69
C LEU A 109 -25.07 6.88 -12.11
N TYR A 110 -23.75 7.00 -12.28
CA TYR A 110 -23.11 7.22 -13.57
C TYR A 110 -21.89 6.33 -13.73
N THR A 111 -21.87 5.57 -14.82
CA THR A 111 -20.67 4.89 -15.30
C THR A 111 -19.71 5.90 -15.94
N PRO A 112 -18.40 5.60 -15.99
CA PRO A 112 -17.45 6.40 -16.75
C PRO A 112 -17.85 6.64 -18.21
N LEU A 113 -18.39 5.61 -18.87
CA LEU A 113 -18.82 5.69 -20.25
C LEU A 113 -19.98 6.67 -20.42
N GLU A 114 -21.02 6.57 -19.58
CA GLU A 114 -22.16 7.50 -19.60
C GLU A 114 -21.74 8.96 -19.35
N VAL A 115 -20.73 9.20 -18.50
CA VAL A 115 -20.20 10.56 -18.28
C VAL A 115 -19.61 11.14 -19.57
N LEU A 116 -18.82 10.36 -20.30
CA LEU A 116 -18.23 10.82 -21.56
C LEU A 116 -19.27 10.96 -22.67
N GLU A 117 -20.13 9.95 -22.86
CA GLU A 117 -21.12 9.94 -23.95
C GLU A 117 -22.17 11.04 -23.80
N ASN A 118 -22.60 11.33 -22.56
CA ASN A 118 -23.53 12.41 -22.28
C ASN A 118 -22.87 13.81 -22.25
N GLY A 119 -21.56 13.90 -22.49
CA GLY A 119 -20.84 15.17 -22.51
C GLY A 119 -20.80 15.88 -21.16
N MET A 120 -20.86 15.14 -20.05
CA MET A 120 -20.81 15.71 -18.71
C MET A 120 -19.42 16.31 -18.45
N SER A 121 -19.36 17.62 -18.20
CA SER A 121 -18.10 18.31 -17.93
C SER A 121 -17.67 18.09 -16.49
N VAL A 122 -16.72 17.19 -16.27
CA VAL A 122 -16.11 16.94 -14.97
C VAL A 122 -14.60 17.24 -15.04
N PRO A 123 -14.08 18.18 -14.22
CA PRO A 123 -12.66 18.52 -14.22
C PRO A 123 -11.75 17.30 -14.09
N GLY A 124 -10.90 17.10 -15.10
CA GLY A 124 -9.93 16.01 -15.18
C GLY A 124 -10.50 14.61 -15.38
N ALA A 125 -11.82 14.37 -15.35
CA ALA A 125 -12.38 13.09 -15.80
C ALA A 125 -12.48 13.09 -17.33
N ASP A 126 -11.31 13.11 -17.98
CA ASP A 126 -11.16 13.25 -19.43
C ASP A 126 -10.90 11.90 -20.12
N ALA A 127 -10.81 11.92 -21.45
CA ALA A 127 -10.53 10.75 -22.26
C ALA A 127 -9.18 10.08 -21.91
N ALA A 128 -8.20 10.86 -21.42
CA ALA A 128 -6.90 10.33 -21.04
C ALA A 128 -7.02 9.46 -19.78
N LEU A 129 -7.70 9.93 -18.74
CA LEU A 129 -7.97 9.09 -17.57
C LEU A 129 -8.89 7.92 -17.92
N PHE A 130 -9.93 8.15 -18.73
CA PHE A 130 -10.87 7.12 -19.15
C PHE A 130 -10.18 5.93 -19.82
N SER A 131 -9.21 6.19 -20.70
CA SER A 131 -8.46 5.15 -21.42
C SER A 131 -7.67 4.19 -20.52
N LYS A 132 -7.45 4.55 -19.25
CA LYS A 132 -6.72 3.75 -18.26
C LYS A 132 -7.65 2.90 -17.37
N LEU A 133 -8.96 3.11 -17.46
CA LEU A 133 -9.93 2.38 -16.64
C LEU A 133 -10.04 0.92 -17.10
N ASN A 134 -10.07 0.01 -16.13
CA ASN A 134 -10.41 -1.40 -16.33
C ASN A 134 -11.92 -1.67 -16.23
N SER A 135 -12.73 -0.65 -15.90
CA SER A 135 -14.16 -0.76 -15.57
C SER A 135 -15.02 0.40 -16.11
N PRO A 136 -14.88 0.79 -17.40
CA PRO A 136 -15.54 1.98 -17.94
C PRO A 136 -17.08 1.88 -18.01
N GLU A 137 -17.62 0.68 -18.10
CA GLU A 137 -19.06 0.40 -18.26
C GLU A 137 -19.76 0.06 -16.94
N TYR A 138 -19.05 0.09 -15.81
CA TYR A 138 -19.58 -0.37 -14.53
C TYR A 138 -19.82 0.80 -13.57
N TYR A 139 -20.97 0.77 -12.88
CA TYR A 139 -21.20 1.63 -11.72
C TYR A 139 -20.20 1.34 -10.61
N SER A 140 -20.00 2.31 -9.73
CA SER A 140 -19.04 2.11 -8.66
C SER A 140 -19.49 1.05 -7.67
N VAL A 141 -18.56 0.18 -7.27
CA VAL A 141 -18.76 -0.87 -6.25
C VAL A 141 -18.16 -0.50 -4.90
N TYR A 142 -17.48 0.66 -4.81
CA TYR A 142 -16.73 1.03 -3.61
C TYR A 142 -17.66 1.63 -2.55
N PRO A 143 -17.52 1.24 -1.27
CA PRO A 143 -18.34 1.76 -0.18
C PRO A 143 -18.27 3.28 -0.04
N ALA A 144 -19.29 3.89 0.58
CA ALA A 144 -19.40 5.34 0.76
C ALA A 144 -18.18 5.98 1.45
N VAL A 145 -17.54 5.27 2.39
CA VAL A 145 -16.31 5.76 3.05
C VAL A 145 -15.15 5.88 2.06
N CYS A 146 -14.99 4.90 1.17
CA CYS A 146 -13.99 4.97 0.10
C CYS A 146 -14.31 6.12 -0.86
N GLN A 147 -15.58 6.27 -1.25
CA GLN A 147 -16.01 7.36 -2.11
C GLN A 147 -15.71 8.74 -1.53
N ALA A 148 -15.88 8.94 -0.22
CA ALA A 148 -15.51 10.19 0.43
C ALA A 148 -14.00 10.48 0.33
N VAL A 149 -13.16 9.46 0.49
CA VAL A 149 -11.70 9.59 0.33
C VAL A 149 -11.33 9.88 -1.12
N PHE A 150 -11.99 9.24 -2.08
CA PHE A 150 -11.78 9.50 -3.50
C PHE A 150 -12.20 10.93 -3.85
N ALA A 151 -13.36 11.39 -3.37
CA ALA A 151 -13.83 12.76 -3.56
C ALA A 151 -12.85 13.78 -2.99
N LEU A 152 -12.24 13.48 -1.83
CA LEU A 152 -11.18 14.31 -1.26
C LEU A 152 -9.96 14.40 -2.20
N ALA A 153 -9.57 13.28 -2.81
CA ALA A 153 -8.50 13.25 -3.80
C ALA A 153 -8.84 14.09 -5.04
N GLY A 154 -10.08 14.00 -5.55
CA GLY A 154 -10.58 14.81 -6.66
C GLY A 154 -10.66 16.31 -6.33
N LEU A 155 -11.01 16.66 -5.10
CA LEU A 155 -11.11 18.05 -4.63
C LEU A 155 -9.73 18.74 -4.63
N PHE A 156 -8.71 18.07 -4.11
CA PHE A 156 -7.35 18.63 -4.05
C PHE A 156 -6.58 18.48 -5.36
N PHE A 157 -6.86 17.43 -6.14
CA PHE A 157 -6.13 17.11 -7.38
C PHE A 157 -7.09 16.75 -8.52
N PRO A 158 -7.86 17.73 -9.04
CA PRO A 158 -8.88 17.50 -10.06
C PRO A 158 -8.30 16.93 -11.36
N SER A 159 -7.06 17.27 -11.72
CA SER A 159 -6.38 16.71 -12.92
C SER A 159 -5.10 15.93 -12.59
N GLY A 160 -4.60 16.01 -11.34
CA GLY A 160 -3.33 15.41 -10.94
C GLY A 160 -3.48 13.98 -10.48
N GLU A 161 -3.11 13.00 -11.31
CA GLU A 161 -3.16 11.57 -10.93
C GLU A 161 -2.28 11.29 -9.71
N TRP A 162 -1.00 11.65 -9.76
CA TRP A 162 -0.04 11.39 -8.69
C TRP A 162 -0.50 11.97 -7.34
N GLY A 163 -0.96 13.22 -7.33
CA GLY A 163 -1.44 13.86 -6.10
C GLY A 163 -2.69 13.19 -5.53
N GLY A 164 -3.64 12.81 -6.39
CA GLY A 164 -4.82 12.07 -5.98
C GLY A 164 -4.48 10.69 -5.41
N VAL A 165 -3.53 9.98 -6.02
CA VAL A 165 -2.99 8.71 -5.50
C VAL A 165 -2.39 8.89 -4.11
N VAL A 166 -1.61 9.95 -3.89
CA VAL A 166 -1.00 10.25 -2.58
C VAL A 166 -2.09 10.48 -1.51
N ILE A 167 -3.16 11.23 -1.81
CA ILE A 167 -4.28 11.44 -0.87
C ILE A 167 -4.92 10.11 -0.46
N ILE A 168 -5.21 9.24 -1.44
CA ILE A 168 -5.79 7.92 -1.19
C ILE A 168 -4.84 7.08 -0.31
N LYS A 169 -3.55 7.05 -0.65
CA LYS A 169 -2.55 6.28 0.10
C LYS A 169 -2.26 6.84 1.48
N LEU A 170 -2.43 8.15 1.72
CA LEU A 170 -2.36 8.74 3.06
C LEU A 170 -3.47 8.20 3.96
N PHE A 171 -4.69 8.07 3.44
CA PHE A 171 -5.79 7.44 4.17
C PHE A 171 -5.50 5.96 4.45
N LEU A 172 -5.03 5.21 3.45
CA LEU A 172 -4.62 3.81 3.65
C LEU A 172 -3.52 3.68 4.70
N LEU A 173 -2.49 4.53 4.66
CA LEU A 173 -1.42 4.57 5.66
C LEU A 173 -1.96 4.82 7.07
N ALA A 174 -2.95 5.71 7.23
CA ALA A 174 -3.61 5.93 8.52
C ALA A 174 -4.34 4.65 9.01
N CYS A 175 -5.07 3.97 8.14
CA CYS A 175 -5.74 2.69 8.46
C CYS A 175 -4.74 1.58 8.81
N GLU A 176 -3.65 1.47 8.07
CA GLU A 176 -2.61 0.47 8.32
C GLU A 176 -1.86 0.73 9.63
N THR A 177 -1.49 1.99 9.91
CA THR A 177 -0.87 2.35 11.20
C THR A 177 -1.82 2.11 12.37
N GLY A 178 -3.12 2.38 12.19
CA GLY A 178 -4.16 1.99 13.14
C GLY A 178 -4.20 0.48 13.38
N THR A 179 -4.16 -0.32 12.32
CA THR A 179 -4.13 -1.80 12.39
C THR A 179 -2.90 -2.30 13.15
N ILE A 180 -1.72 -1.76 12.84
CA ILE A 180 -0.47 -2.09 13.55
C ILE A 180 -0.58 -1.73 15.04
N ALA A 181 -1.15 -0.56 15.36
CA ALA A 181 -1.35 -0.13 16.75
C ALA A 181 -2.31 -1.06 17.50
N MET A 182 -3.42 -1.47 16.87
CA MET A 182 -4.38 -2.43 17.44
C MET A 182 -3.74 -3.80 17.67
N LEU A 183 -2.98 -4.33 16.70
CA LEU A 183 -2.29 -5.61 16.84
C LEU A 183 -1.25 -5.58 17.97
N ARG A 184 -0.58 -4.44 18.15
CA ARG A 184 0.37 -4.24 19.25
C ARG A 184 -0.34 -4.14 20.60
N ALA A 185 -1.42 -3.37 20.68
CA ALA A 185 -2.21 -3.18 21.90
C ALA A 185 -2.91 -4.47 22.34
N GLY A 186 -3.39 -5.27 21.40
CA GLY A 186 -4.02 -6.57 21.68
C GLY A 186 -3.04 -7.65 22.15
N GLY A 187 -1.73 -7.42 22.09
CA GLY A 187 -0.72 -8.35 22.62
C GLY A 187 -0.61 -9.68 21.87
N TYR A 188 -1.25 -9.82 20.70
CA TYR A 188 -1.30 -11.07 19.93
C TYR A 188 0.11 -11.57 19.59
N ALA A 189 0.35 -12.86 19.87
CA ALA A 189 1.65 -13.50 19.73
C ALA A 189 2.78 -12.72 20.44
N ASN A 190 2.52 -12.21 21.66
CA ASN A 190 3.44 -11.35 22.43
C ASN A 190 3.81 -10.05 21.69
N GLY A 191 2.85 -9.46 20.98
CA GLY A 191 3.05 -8.26 20.16
C GLY A 191 3.74 -8.51 18.82
N ARG A 192 4.12 -9.77 18.52
CA ARG A 192 4.81 -10.12 17.28
C ARG A 192 3.88 -10.09 16.07
N ALA A 193 2.57 -10.29 16.25
CA ALA A 193 1.61 -10.19 15.15
C ALA A 193 1.71 -8.84 14.41
N ALA A 194 1.96 -7.76 15.16
CA ALA A 194 2.16 -6.43 14.58
C ALA A 194 3.44 -6.35 13.72
N VAL A 195 4.53 -7.02 14.12
CA VAL A 195 5.79 -7.04 13.35
C VAL A 195 5.64 -7.85 12.06
N TRP A 196 4.98 -9.01 12.15
CA TRP A 196 4.66 -9.83 10.99
C TRP A 196 3.78 -9.06 10.00
N TYR A 197 2.73 -8.40 10.48
CA TYR A 197 1.88 -7.55 9.67
C TYR A 197 2.67 -6.41 9.02
N ALA A 198 3.50 -5.70 9.79
CA ALA A 198 4.23 -4.53 9.31
C ALA A 198 5.25 -4.84 8.21
N LEU A 199 5.84 -6.05 8.17
CA LEU A 199 6.83 -6.41 7.15
C LEU A 199 6.31 -7.35 6.05
N ASN A 200 5.05 -7.77 6.11
CA ASN A 200 4.50 -8.68 5.11
C ASN A 200 4.45 -8.03 3.72
N PRO A 201 5.15 -8.56 2.70
CA PRO A 201 5.12 -8.02 1.34
C PRO A 201 3.73 -7.99 0.72
N LEU A 202 2.83 -8.92 1.09
CA LEU A 202 1.44 -8.95 0.61
C LEU A 202 0.60 -7.79 1.11
N LEU A 203 0.96 -7.23 2.25
CA LEU A 203 0.20 -6.14 2.88
C LEU A 203 0.76 -4.77 2.54
N ILE A 204 1.94 -4.70 1.94
CA ILE A 204 2.60 -3.44 1.58
C ILE A 204 2.22 -2.98 0.16
N PHE A 205 1.76 -3.88 -0.71
CA PHE A 205 1.37 -3.59 -2.10
C PHE A 205 -0.13 -3.76 -2.34
#